data_AF-A0A2H5Q3F5-F1
#
_entry.id   AF-A0A2H5Q3F5-F1
#
_cell.length_a   1.000
_cell.length_b   1.000
_cell.length_c   1.000
_cell.angle_alpha   90.00
_cell.angle_beta   90.00
_cell.angle_gamma   90.00
#
_symmetry.space_group_name_H-M   'P 1'
#
loop_
_entity.id
_entity.type
_entity.pdbx_description
1 polymer ?
#
loop_
_entity_poly.entity_id
_entity_poly.type
_entity_poly.pdbx_seq_one_letter_code
_entity_poly.pdbx_strand_id
1 'polypeptide(L)'
;MREECKYRKRKELYLAARLLYEILGKYLSPGRKELISVWLQLKYAAETNSLVPLHQFAPWVVVDGQPQYEEYENFIGYICKAYKSCLRVAATYPLSPTSMGSNRSLSF
;
A
#
# COMPACT_ATOMS: atom_id res chain seq x y z
N MET A 1 -3.43 -4.06 10.37
CA MET A 1 -4.40 -5.19 10.43
C MET A 1 -5.88 -4.78 10.34
N ARG A 2 -6.30 -3.68 10.99
CA ARG A 2 -7.67 -3.14 10.89
C ARG A 2 -8.03 -2.65 9.46
N GLU A 3 -7.01 -2.29 8.69
CA GLU A 3 -7.16 -1.62 7.38
C GLU A 3 -7.36 -2.54 6.17
N GLU A 4 -7.00 -3.83 6.23
CA GLU A 4 -7.17 -4.74 5.08
C GLU A 4 -8.63 -5.22 4.91
N CYS A 5 -9.40 -5.35 5.99
CA CYS A 5 -10.87 -5.55 5.89
C CYS A 5 -11.58 -4.34 5.25
N LYS A 6 -11.01 -3.14 5.36
CA LYS A 6 -11.52 -1.93 4.71
C LYS A 6 -11.25 -1.94 3.19
N TYR A 7 -10.22 -2.64 2.72
CA TYR A 7 -9.85 -2.70 1.30
C TYR A 7 -10.90 -3.42 0.42
N ARG A 8 -11.56 -4.46 0.93
CA ARG A 8 -12.65 -5.14 0.20
C ARG A 8 -13.84 -4.22 -0.10
N LYS A 9 -14.21 -3.32 0.84
CA LYS A 9 -15.25 -2.30 0.61
C LYS A 9 -14.80 -1.14 -0.28
N ARG A 10 -13.49 -0.81 -0.30
CA ARG A 10 -12.92 0.24 -1.14
C ARG A 10 -12.97 -0.08 -2.64
N LYS A 11 -13.00 -1.37 -3.03
CA LYS A 11 -13.11 -1.76 -4.45
C LYS A 11 -14.41 -1.30 -5.09
N GLU A 12 -15.54 -1.46 -4.42
CA GLU A 12 -16.85 -1.00 -4.90
C GLU A 12 -16.89 0.53 -5.05
N LEU A 13 -16.38 1.26 -4.06
CA LEU A 13 -16.30 2.72 -4.11
C LEU A 13 -15.37 3.21 -5.24
N TYR A 14 -14.28 2.49 -5.49
CA TYR A 14 -13.34 2.80 -6.56
C TYR A 14 -13.96 2.59 -7.95
N LEU A 15 -14.75 1.53 -8.13
CA LEU A 15 -15.48 1.28 -9.37
C LEU A 15 -16.51 2.39 -9.64
N ALA A 16 -17.27 2.78 -8.62
CA ALA A 16 -18.23 3.89 -8.72
C ALA A 16 -17.55 5.24 -9.02
N ALA A 17 -16.45 5.56 -8.32
CA ALA A 17 -15.69 6.78 -8.54
C ALA A 17 -15.02 6.84 -9.92
N ARG A 18 -14.54 5.70 -10.44
CA ARG A 18 -14.00 5.59 -11.80
C ARG A 18 -15.08 5.89 -12.84
N LEU A 19 -16.27 5.32 -12.67
CA LEU A 19 -17.40 5.57 -13.57
C LEU A 19 -17.78 7.06 -13.60
N LEU A 20 -17.80 7.70 -12.43
CA LEU A 20 -18.06 9.12 -12.29
C LEU A 20 -16.97 9.97 -12.97
N TYR A 21 -15.70 9.61 -12.82
CA TYR A 21 -14.59 10.33 -13.44
C TYR A 21 -14.56 10.20 -14.97
N GLU A 22 -14.90 9.03 -15.51
CA GLU A 22 -15.03 8.82 -16.96
C GLU A 22 -16.18 9.66 -17.55
N ILE A 23 -17.29 9.79 -16.82
CA ILE A 23 -18.40 10.65 -17.23
C ILE A 23 -17.99 12.13 -17.18
N LEU A 24 -17.38 12.58 -16.09
CA LEU A 24 -16.97 13.98 -15.90
C LEU A 24 -15.78 14.38 -16.79
N GLY A 25 -14.88 13.45 -17.09
CA GLY A 25 -13.70 13.67 -17.95
C GLY A 25 -14.06 14.02 -19.39
N LYS A 26 -15.24 13.61 -19.87
CA LYS A 26 -15.77 14.02 -21.18
C LYS A 26 -16.22 15.49 -21.21
N TYR A 27 -16.51 16.09 -20.05
CA TYR A 27 -16.97 17.48 -19.92
C TYR A 27 -15.86 18.46 -19.53
N LEU A 28 -14.66 17.97 -19.18
CA LEU A 28 -13.55 18.80 -18.71
C LEU A 28 -12.55 19.07 -19.85
N SER A 29 -12.48 20.33 -20.28
CA SER A 29 -11.72 20.80 -21.45
C SER A 29 -10.21 20.48 -21.42
N PRO A 30 -9.55 20.35 -22.60
CA PRO A 30 -8.22 19.74 -22.76
C PRO A 30 -7.00 20.65 -22.44
N GLY A 31 -7.16 21.69 -21.61
CA GLY A 31 -6.11 22.66 -21.28
C GLY A 31 -5.34 22.42 -19.97
N ARG A 32 -5.37 21.20 -19.41
CA ARG A 32 -5.00 20.96 -18.00
C ARG A 32 -3.67 20.22 -17.77
N LYS A 33 -2.84 19.99 -18.79
CA LYS A 33 -1.70 19.06 -18.66
C LYS A 33 -0.52 19.64 -17.88
N GLU A 34 -0.14 20.91 -18.08
CA GLU A 34 0.94 21.54 -17.32
C GLU A 34 0.60 21.76 -15.83
N LEU A 35 -0.66 22.11 -15.51
CA LEU A 35 -1.10 22.38 -14.14
C LEU A 35 -1.08 21.12 -13.25
N ILE A 36 -1.22 19.93 -13.84
CA ILE A 36 -1.21 18.67 -13.09
C ILE A 36 0.15 18.41 -12.45
N SER A 37 1.25 18.74 -13.14
CA SER A 37 2.61 18.49 -12.62
C SER A 37 2.89 19.31 -11.35
N VAL A 38 2.65 20.62 -11.41
CA VAL A 38 2.85 21.53 -10.26
C VAL A 38 1.96 21.14 -9.09
N TRP A 39 0.69 20.82 -9.36
CA TRP A 39 -0.22 20.36 -8.34
C TRP A 39 0.26 19.07 -7.66
N LEU A 40 0.80 18.13 -8.45
CA LEU A 40 1.29 16.86 -7.95
C LEU A 40 2.55 17.04 -7.10
N GLN A 41 3.46 17.94 -7.50
CA GLN A 41 4.63 18.32 -6.72
C GLN A 41 4.24 18.91 -5.35
N LEU A 42 3.29 19.85 -5.31
CA LEU A 42 2.81 20.44 -4.06
C LEU A 42 2.17 19.40 -3.14
N LYS A 43 1.39 18.49 -3.73
CA LYS A 43 0.77 17.39 -2.99
C LYS A 43 1.84 16.48 -2.36
N TYR A 44 2.82 16.02 -3.13
CA TYR A 44 3.85 15.12 -2.59
C TYR A 44 4.81 15.83 -1.64
N ALA A 45 5.07 17.13 -1.80
CA ALA A 45 5.82 17.91 -0.82
C ALA A 45 5.10 17.97 0.54
N ALA A 46 3.77 18.17 0.55
CA ALA A 46 2.98 18.16 1.78
C ALA A 46 2.95 16.77 2.44
N GLU A 47 2.76 15.69 1.66
CA GLU A 47 2.82 14.31 2.16
C GLU A 47 4.18 14.00 2.79
N THR A 48 5.27 14.42 2.14
CA THR A 48 6.65 14.21 2.59
C THR A 48 6.98 14.99 3.88
N ASN A 49 6.49 16.23 4.00
CA ASN A 49 6.63 17.06 5.20
C ASN A 49 5.79 16.56 6.38
N SER A 50 4.74 15.77 6.12
CA SER A 50 3.88 15.18 7.14
C SER A 50 4.37 13.84 7.70
N LEU A 51 5.51 13.33 7.21
CA LEU A 51 6.09 12.08 7.70
C LEU A 51 6.46 12.20 9.18
N VAL A 52 6.12 11.16 9.94
CA VAL A 52 6.48 11.01 11.35
C VAL A 52 7.19 9.66 11.53
N PRO A 53 8.47 9.64 11.95
CA PRO A 53 9.35 10.80 12.14
C PRO A 53 9.69 11.51 10.82
N LEU A 54 10.11 12.77 10.90
CA LEU A 54 10.55 13.52 9.72
C LEU A 54 11.71 12.77 9.05
N HIS A 55 11.61 12.56 7.74
CA HIS A 55 12.63 11.83 6.99
C HIS A 55 13.96 12.59 7.02
N GLN A 56 15.08 11.87 7.22
CA GLN A 56 16.41 12.47 7.39
C GLN A 56 17.29 12.37 6.15
N PHE A 57 17.04 11.39 5.30
CA PHE A 57 17.76 11.13 4.06
C PHE A 57 16.82 10.44 3.06
N ALA A 58 17.23 10.43 1.79
CA ALA A 58 16.55 9.69 0.73
C ALA A 58 17.44 8.51 0.28
N PRO A 59 16.88 7.34 -0.05
CA PRO A 59 15.45 7.01 -0.03
C PRO A 59 14.91 6.76 1.39
N TRP A 60 13.65 7.14 1.64
CA TRP A 60 12.95 6.90 2.91
C TRP A 60 11.91 5.79 2.75
N VAL A 61 12.19 4.62 3.31
CA VAL A 61 11.33 3.43 3.19
C VAL A 61 10.70 3.14 4.54
N VAL A 62 9.39 2.91 4.60
CA VAL A 62 8.68 2.61 5.85
C VAL A 62 7.90 1.31 5.70
N VAL A 63 8.14 0.34 6.58
CA VAL A 63 7.47 -0.97 6.62
C VAL A 63 6.77 -1.15 7.97
N ASP A 64 5.45 -1.39 7.98
CA ASP A 64 4.59 -1.43 9.19
C ASP A 64 4.78 -0.25 10.15
N GLY A 65 5.02 0.95 9.61
CA GLY A 65 5.26 2.17 10.39
C GLY A 65 6.68 2.32 10.94
N GLN A 66 7.59 1.40 10.60
CA GLN A 66 9.01 1.46 11.00
C GLN A 66 9.87 1.88 9.81
N PRO A 67 10.65 2.98 9.93
CA PRO A 67 11.58 3.38 8.88
C PRO A 67 12.69 2.33 8.74
N GLN A 68 12.96 1.94 7.49
CA GLN A 68 14.04 1.07 7.10
C GLN A 68 15.20 1.94 6.64
N TYR A 69 16.35 1.72 7.25
CA TYR A 69 17.59 2.45 6.96
C TYR A 69 18.38 1.68 5.89
N GLU A 70 19.68 1.45 6.11
CA GLU A 70 20.60 0.95 5.07
C GLU A 70 20.49 -0.56 4.80
N GLU A 71 19.73 -1.31 5.60
CA GLU A 71 19.60 -2.77 5.49
C GLU A 71 18.58 -3.21 4.41
N TYR A 72 18.83 -2.85 3.15
CA TYR A 72 17.94 -3.18 2.03
C TYR A 72 17.96 -4.67 1.64
N GLU A 73 19.02 -5.41 1.98
CA GLU A 73 19.15 -6.84 1.69
C GLU A 73 18.02 -7.67 2.32
N ASN A 74 17.50 -7.22 3.46
CA ASN A 74 16.46 -7.89 4.22
C ASN A 74 15.04 -7.35 3.94
N PHE A 75 14.87 -6.48 2.95
CA PHE A 75 13.60 -5.80 2.68
C PHE A 75 12.41 -6.76 2.53
N ILE A 76 12.63 -7.87 1.81
CA ILE A 76 11.61 -8.93 1.65
C ILE A 76 11.27 -9.57 3.00
N GLY A 77 12.25 -9.78 3.87
CA GLY A 77 12.04 -10.31 5.22
C GLY A 77 11.17 -9.38 6.07
N TYR A 78 11.40 -8.07 6.01
CA TYR A 78 10.58 -7.09 6.73
C TYR A 78 9.14 -7.06 6.22
N ILE A 79 8.93 -7.17 4.90
CA ILE A 79 7.58 -7.27 4.31
C ILE A 79 6.86 -8.53 4.81
N CYS A 80 7.52 -9.68 4.75
CA CYS A 80 6.95 -10.95 5.21
C CYS A 80 6.55 -10.89 6.69
N LYS A 81 7.37 -10.25 7.54
CA LYS A 81 7.07 -10.05 8.97
C LYS A 81 5.89 -9.10 9.20
N ALA A 82 5.78 -8.05 8.39
CA ALA A 82 4.69 -7.07 8.46
C ALA A 82 3.36 -7.64 7.95
N TYR A 83 3.41 -8.61 7.03
CA TYR A 83 2.22 -9.19 6.43
C TYR A 83 1.38 -9.96 7.46
N LYS A 84 0.21 -9.42 7.74
CA LYS A 84 -0.76 -10.00 8.67
C LYS A 84 -1.99 -10.39 7.86
N SER A 85 -2.12 -11.68 7.54
CA SER A 85 -3.19 -12.17 6.69
C SER A 85 -4.58 -11.89 7.30
N CYS A 86 -5.51 -11.43 6.47
CA CYS A 86 -6.93 -11.29 6.83
C CYS A 86 -7.62 -12.65 7.13
N LEU A 87 -6.90 -13.77 6.96
CA LEU A 87 -7.41 -15.13 7.16
C LEU A 87 -7.69 -15.48 8.63
N ARG A 88 -7.29 -14.64 9.60
CA ARG A 88 -7.59 -14.87 11.03
C ARG A 88 -8.99 -14.47 11.49
N VAL A 89 -9.84 -13.85 10.64
CA VAL A 89 -11.23 -13.50 11.03
C VAL A 89 -12.29 -14.43 10.41
N ALA A 90 -11.90 -15.32 9.48
CA ALA A 90 -12.80 -16.36 8.95
C ALA A 90 -12.70 -17.70 9.69
N ALA A 91 -11.72 -17.84 10.60
CA ALA A 91 -11.46 -19.07 11.33
C ALA A 91 -11.96 -18.97 12.78
N THR A 92 -13.28 -18.83 12.96
CA THR A 92 -13.95 -19.39 14.15
C THR A 92 -14.02 -20.92 14.08
N TYR A 93 -13.40 -21.54 13.08
CA TYR A 93 -12.97 -22.92 13.15
C TYR A 93 -11.49 -22.96 13.52
N PRO A 94 -11.09 -23.67 14.59
CA PRO A 94 -9.68 -23.81 14.93
C PRO A 94 -8.97 -24.44 13.74
N LEU A 95 -8.05 -23.68 13.12
CA LEU A 95 -7.05 -24.28 12.25
C LEU A 95 -6.10 -25.06 13.16
N SER A 96 -6.27 -26.37 13.20
CA SER A 96 -5.33 -27.30 13.81
C SER A 96 -3.94 -27.11 13.20
N PRO A 97 -2.88 -27.01 14.01
CA PRO A 97 -1.52 -26.83 13.52
C PRO A 97 -0.94 -28.17 13.07
N THR A 98 -1.28 -28.62 11.86
CA THR A 98 -0.56 -29.75 11.24
C THR A 98 -0.66 -29.71 9.72
N SER A 99 0.25 -28.94 9.10
CA SER A 99 0.89 -29.23 7.79
C SER A 99 1.49 -27.96 7.17
N MET A 100 2.50 -27.37 7.81
CA MET A 100 3.61 -26.81 7.02
C MET A 100 4.70 -27.89 6.95
N GLY A 101 4.38 -28.98 6.25
CA GLY A 101 5.40 -29.82 5.61
C GLY A 101 5.98 -28.99 4.47
N SER A 102 7.25 -28.65 4.58
CA SER A 102 8.36 -29.40 4.01
C SER A 102 8.53 -29.13 2.51
N ASN A 103 9.64 -28.44 2.22
CA ASN A 103 10.35 -28.31 0.95
C ASN A 103 9.58 -27.79 -0.26
N ARG A 104 9.73 -26.49 -0.50
CA ARG A 104 9.84 -25.99 -1.87
C ARG A 104 11.20 -25.31 -2.00
N SER A 105 12.18 -26.08 -2.47
CA SER A 105 13.44 -25.52 -2.98
C SER A 105 13.06 -24.56 -4.10
N LEU A 106 13.26 -23.27 -3.88
CA LEU A 106 13.24 -22.28 -4.94
C LEU A 106 14.67 -22.18 -5.45
N SER A 107 14.96 -22.96 -6.49
CA SER A 107 16.14 -22.73 -7.32
C SER A 107 15.91 -21.46 -8.14
N PHE A 108 16.93 -20.59 -8.15
CA PHE A 108 16.98 -19.32 -8.87
C PHE A 108 16.80 -19.47 -10.38
#